data_AF-A0A3M0FR29-F1
#
_entry.id   AF-A0A3M0FR29-F1
#
_cell.length_a   1.000
_cell.length_b   1.000
_cell.length_c   1.000
_cell.angle_alpha   90.00
_cell.angle_beta   90.00
_cell.angle_gamma   90.00
#
_symmetry.space_group_name_H-M   'P 1'
#
loop_
_entity.id
_entity.type
_entity.pdbx_description
1 polymer ?
#
loop_
_entity_poly.entity_id
_entity_poly.type
_entity_poly.pdbx_seq_one_letter_code
_entity_poly.pdbx_strand_id
1 'polypeptide(L)'
;MLESIADHHTVAAEHRALLRRMTLTIDGGPAHIPTAETIGKHPCVQYIPRLFTQEECLHVAYSAADLLEPAMVADPRTGASIPNAVRTSDSAVIGPTRETLVIQALNRRVAAVSNTDWRQGEALSVLRYRPGQQFRPHIDALPATHNQRIRTVLIYLNDGFSGGATYFVHNALRVTPRMGDAIIFDNVCADGSIDPTTRHAGEPVTNGVKWLATRWIRARPFSVWNGPESAADDVRSTIS
;
A
#
# COMPACT_ATOMS: atom_id res chain seq x y z
N MET A 1 6.70 -6.46 -27.13
CA MET A 1 7.12 -7.66 -26.39
C MET A 1 5.95 -8.39 -25.75
N LEU A 2 5.15 -7.78 -24.86
CA LEU A 2 3.96 -8.45 -24.28
C LEU A 2 2.98 -8.94 -25.37
N GLU A 3 2.61 -8.04 -26.29
CA GLU A 3 1.67 -8.38 -27.38
C GLU A 3 2.17 -9.52 -28.29
N SER A 4 3.48 -9.63 -28.51
CA SER A 4 4.05 -10.62 -29.44
C SER A 4 4.20 -12.02 -28.85
N ILE A 5 4.25 -12.15 -27.51
CA ILE A 5 4.45 -13.46 -26.84
C ILE A 5 3.19 -13.98 -26.16
N ALA A 6 2.19 -13.12 -25.95
CA ALA A 6 0.96 -13.46 -25.23
C ALA A 6 0.12 -14.55 -25.92
N ASP A 7 0.33 -14.81 -27.20
CA ASP A 7 -0.35 -15.90 -27.92
C ASP A 7 0.26 -17.28 -27.63
N HIS A 8 1.44 -17.33 -27.01
CA HIS A 8 2.19 -18.56 -26.75
C HIS A 8 2.68 -18.69 -25.30
N HIS A 9 2.36 -17.74 -24.41
CA HIS A 9 2.78 -17.76 -23.02
C HIS A 9 1.65 -17.34 -22.08
N THR A 10 1.22 -18.24 -21.20
CA THR A 10 0.00 -18.10 -20.38
C THR A 10 0.01 -16.87 -19.48
N VAL A 11 1.11 -16.62 -18.77
CA VAL A 11 1.24 -15.43 -17.90
C VAL A 11 1.17 -14.13 -18.71
N ALA A 12 1.72 -14.12 -19.93
CA ALA A 12 1.68 -12.94 -20.78
C ALA A 12 0.26 -12.72 -21.33
N ALA A 13 -0.47 -13.80 -21.63
CA ALA A 13 -1.87 -13.76 -22.00
C ALA A 13 -2.75 -13.19 -20.88
N GLU A 14 -2.54 -13.63 -19.64
CA GLU A 14 -3.27 -13.16 -18.45
C GLU A 14 -3.01 -11.67 -18.20
N HIS A 15 -1.75 -11.24 -18.19
CA HIS A 15 -1.41 -9.82 -18.03
C HIS A 15 -2.00 -8.97 -19.15
N ARG A 16 -1.93 -9.43 -20.41
CA ARG A 16 -2.53 -8.73 -21.56
C ARG A 16 -4.05 -8.62 -21.40
N ALA A 17 -4.72 -9.69 -21.00
CA ALA A 17 -6.16 -9.69 -20.79
C ALA A 17 -6.58 -8.69 -19.70
N LEU A 18 -5.86 -8.66 -18.58
CA LEU A 18 -6.13 -7.74 -17.49
C LEU A 18 -5.86 -6.28 -17.89
N LEU A 19 -4.74 -6.01 -18.55
CA LEU A 19 -4.41 -4.67 -19.08
C LEU A 19 -5.45 -4.16 -20.09
N ARG A 20 -5.97 -5.03 -20.97
CA ARG A 20 -7.01 -4.65 -21.94
C ARG A 20 -8.35 -4.32 -21.28
N ARG A 21 -8.62 -4.85 -20.08
CA ARG A 21 -9.80 -4.49 -19.27
C ARG A 21 -9.60 -3.20 -18.47
N MET A 22 -8.35 -2.78 -18.24
CA MET A 22 -8.05 -1.48 -17.65
C MET A 22 -8.33 -0.36 -18.67
N THR A 23 -9.11 0.64 -18.26
CA THR A 23 -9.31 1.85 -19.07
C THR A 23 -8.15 2.82 -18.84
N LEU A 24 -7.12 2.71 -19.68
CA LEU A 24 -5.85 3.45 -19.53
C LEU A 24 -5.65 4.53 -20.60
N THR A 25 -4.93 5.59 -20.24
CA THR A 25 -4.37 6.57 -21.19
C THR A 25 -3.14 5.99 -21.90
N ILE A 26 -2.65 6.70 -22.92
CA ILE A 26 -1.44 6.30 -23.66
C ILE A 26 -0.20 6.17 -22.76
N ASP A 27 -0.13 6.97 -21.69
CA ASP A 27 0.96 6.95 -20.71
C ASP A 27 0.77 5.90 -19.59
N GLY A 28 -0.26 5.06 -19.71
CA GLY A 28 -0.59 3.99 -18.77
C GLY A 28 -1.25 4.46 -17.47
N GLY A 29 -1.67 5.73 -17.39
CA GLY A 29 -2.48 6.26 -16.30
C GLY A 29 -3.96 5.87 -16.44
N PRO A 30 -4.79 6.02 -15.40
CA PRO A 30 -6.23 5.79 -15.53
C PRO A 30 -6.88 6.87 -16.40
N ALA A 31 -7.77 6.49 -17.33
CA ALA A 31 -8.52 7.48 -18.12
C ALA A 31 -9.66 8.13 -17.31
N HIS A 32 -10.08 7.51 -16.22
CA HIS A 32 -11.08 8.03 -15.29
C HIS A 32 -10.61 7.88 -13.85
N ILE A 33 -10.74 8.96 -13.08
CA ILE A 33 -10.37 8.99 -11.66
C ILE A 33 -11.66 8.88 -10.84
N PRO A 34 -11.85 7.82 -10.02
CA PRO A 34 -13.02 7.68 -9.19
C PRO A 34 -13.09 8.78 -8.14
N THR A 35 -14.30 9.20 -7.79
CA THR A 35 -14.53 10.21 -6.74
C THR A 35 -14.27 9.63 -5.36
N ALA A 36 -13.59 10.40 -4.52
CA ALA A 36 -13.35 10.07 -3.12
C ALA A 36 -14.40 10.75 -2.22
N GLU A 37 -14.91 10.01 -1.24
CA GLU A 37 -15.84 10.51 -0.22
C GLU A 37 -15.10 10.75 1.09
N THR A 38 -15.26 11.91 1.71
CA THR A 38 -14.68 12.16 3.05
C THR A 38 -15.53 11.48 4.12
N ILE A 39 -14.97 10.48 4.78
CA ILE A 39 -15.62 9.71 5.87
C ILE A 39 -15.10 10.06 7.27
N GLY A 40 -13.99 10.80 7.35
CA GLY A 40 -13.43 11.35 8.59
C GLY A 40 -12.81 12.72 8.35
N LYS A 41 -12.91 13.63 9.31
CA LYS A 41 -12.34 14.99 9.21
C LYS A 41 -11.07 15.19 10.02
N HIS A 42 -10.93 14.54 11.18
CA HIS A 42 -9.77 14.65 12.07
C HIS A 42 -9.37 13.26 12.63
N PRO A 43 -8.54 12.48 11.92
CA PRO A 43 -7.83 12.84 10.68
C PRO A 43 -8.78 12.88 9.49
N CYS A 44 -8.36 13.59 8.42
CA CYS A 44 -9.06 13.52 7.14
C CYS A 44 -8.87 12.11 6.57
N VAL A 45 -9.97 11.37 6.41
CA VAL A 45 -9.98 10.04 5.80
C VAL A 45 -10.93 10.06 4.63
N GLN A 46 -10.41 9.75 3.46
CA GLN A 46 -11.19 9.62 2.24
C GLN A 46 -11.39 8.15 1.92
N TYR A 47 -12.58 7.80 1.44
CA TYR A 47 -12.98 6.48 1.02
C TYR A 47 -13.24 6.48 -0.49
N ILE A 48 -12.75 5.44 -1.17
CA ILE A 48 -12.92 5.29 -2.61
C ILE A 48 -13.48 3.90 -2.87
N PRO A 49 -14.75 3.79 -3.30
CA PRO A 49 -15.33 2.50 -3.62
C PRO A 49 -14.74 1.94 -4.92
N ARG A 50 -14.42 0.64 -4.93
CA ARG A 50 -13.98 -0.10 -6.13
C ARG A 50 -12.84 0.58 -6.89
N LEU A 51 -11.82 1.05 -6.17
CA LEU A 51 -10.59 1.57 -6.78
C LEU A 51 -9.94 0.50 -7.67
N PHE A 52 -9.88 -0.73 -7.17
CA PHE A 52 -9.45 -1.92 -7.90
C PHE A 52 -10.65 -2.83 -8.18
N THR A 53 -10.61 -3.51 -9.32
CA THR A 53 -11.52 -4.62 -9.63
C THR A 53 -11.10 -5.88 -8.87
N GLN A 54 -11.99 -6.88 -8.82
CA GLN A 54 -11.68 -8.14 -8.14
C GLN A 54 -10.46 -8.85 -8.75
N GLU A 55 -10.35 -8.87 -10.08
CA GLU A 55 -9.23 -9.49 -10.78
C GLU A 55 -7.90 -8.77 -10.49
N GLU A 56 -7.92 -7.44 -10.40
CA GLU A 56 -6.74 -6.64 -10.04
C GLU A 56 -6.31 -6.89 -8.59
N CYS A 57 -7.26 -7.00 -7.66
CA CYS A 57 -6.98 -7.37 -6.27
C CYS A 57 -6.34 -8.75 -6.17
N LEU A 58 -6.88 -9.75 -6.89
CA LEU A 58 -6.31 -11.10 -6.96
C LEU A 58 -4.91 -11.07 -7.56
N HIS A 59 -4.70 -10.32 -8.65
CA HIS A 59 -3.39 -10.17 -9.28
C HIS A 59 -2.33 -9.63 -8.31
N VAL A 60 -2.67 -8.60 -7.53
CA VAL A 60 -1.79 -8.05 -6.48
C VAL A 60 -1.51 -9.09 -5.39
N ALA A 61 -2.54 -9.79 -4.89
CA ALA A 61 -2.38 -10.80 -3.86
C ALA A 61 -1.48 -11.97 -4.32
N TYR A 62 -1.70 -12.48 -5.54
CA TYR A 62 -0.89 -13.55 -6.12
C TYR A 62 0.56 -13.15 -6.37
N SER A 63 0.79 -11.91 -6.84
CA SER A 63 2.14 -11.39 -7.10
C SER A 63 3.02 -11.31 -5.85
N ALA A 64 2.41 -11.31 -4.66
CA ALA A 64 3.07 -11.25 -3.37
C ALA A 64 2.99 -12.56 -2.56
N ALA A 65 2.20 -13.55 -2.99
CA ALA A 65 1.79 -14.67 -2.14
C ALA A 65 2.95 -15.56 -1.66
N ASP A 66 3.92 -15.80 -2.53
CA ASP A 66 5.13 -16.58 -2.26
C ASP A 66 6.22 -15.79 -1.52
N LEU A 67 6.05 -14.46 -1.38
CA LEU A 67 6.95 -13.56 -0.67
C LEU A 67 6.47 -13.26 0.77
N LEU A 68 5.29 -13.74 1.16
CA LEU A 68 4.71 -13.45 2.46
C LEU A 68 5.47 -14.15 3.58
N GLU A 69 6.11 -13.35 4.42
CA GLU A 69 6.79 -13.80 5.63
C GLU A 69 6.15 -13.18 6.87
N PRO A 70 6.15 -13.87 8.03
CA PRO A 70 5.72 -13.28 9.28
C PRO A 70 6.45 -11.97 9.55
N ALA A 71 5.76 -10.96 10.08
CA ALA A 71 6.42 -9.73 10.49
C ALA A 71 7.37 -10.01 11.66
N MET A 72 8.67 -9.87 11.41
CA MET A 72 9.72 -10.05 12.41
C MET A 72 10.34 -8.71 12.82
N VAL A 73 10.84 -8.63 14.04
CA VAL A 73 11.71 -7.54 14.53
C VAL A 73 12.94 -8.15 15.17
N ALA A 74 14.04 -7.40 15.18
CA ALA A 74 15.18 -7.76 15.99
C ALA A 74 14.83 -7.57 17.48
N ASP A 75 15.05 -8.59 18.29
CA ASP A 75 14.97 -8.51 19.74
C ASP A 75 15.99 -7.44 20.22
N PRO A 76 15.54 -6.36 20.91
CA PRO A 76 16.45 -5.30 21.34
C PRO A 76 17.56 -5.76 22.29
N ARG A 77 17.39 -6.89 22.97
CA ARG A 77 18.30 -7.45 23.97
C ARG A 77 19.20 -8.53 23.39
N THR A 78 18.68 -9.39 22.51
CA THR A 78 19.41 -10.56 21.99
C THR A 78 19.82 -10.44 20.53
N GLY A 79 19.24 -9.50 19.78
CA GLY A 79 19.42 -9.37 18.33
C GLY A 79 18.73 -10.48 17.51
N ALA A 80 18.11 -11.47 18.17
CA ALA A 80 17.42 -12.56 17.50
C ALA A 80 16.18 -12.05 16.75
N SER A 81 15.86 -12.68 15.62
CA SER A 81 14.62 -12.40 14.89
C SER A 81 13.45 -12.96 15.68
N ILE A 82 12.59 -12.08 16.23
CA ILE A 82 11.40 -12.46 16.99
C ILE A 82 10.13 -11.93 16.32
N PRO A 83 8.98 -12.60 16.49
CA PRO A 83 7.70 -12.11 15.98
C PRO A 83 7.40 -10.70 16.49
N ASN A 84 6.98 -9.81 15.60
CA ASN A 84 6.67 -8.44 15.94
C ASN A 84 5.40 -8.36 16.80
N ALA A 85 5.56 -7.97 18.07
CA ALA A 85 4.43 -7.86 19.01
C ALA A 85 3.45 -6.72 18.68
N VAL A 86 3.87 -5.76 17.84
CA VAL A 86 3.08 -4.61 17.39
C VAL A 86 2.29 -4.97 16.13
N ARG A 87 2.91 -5.67 15.18
CA ARG A 87 2.29 -6.12 13.93
C ARG A 87 2.46 -7.62 13.78
N THR A 88 1.39 -8.38 13.95
CA THR A 88 1.44 -9.85 13.94
C THR A 88 1.01 -10.46 12.60
N SER A 89 0.92 -9.67 11.53
CA SER A 89 0.59 -10.14 10.17
C SER A 89 1.78 -10.77 9.45
N ASP A 90 1.49 -11.46 8.35
CA ASP A 90 2.49 -11.70 7.31
C ASP A 90 2.58 -10.47 6.39
N SER A 91 3.76 -10.19 5.87
CA SER A 91 3.99 -9.07 4.96
C SER A 91 4.92 -9.45 3.81
N ALA A 92 4.66 -8.86 2.66
CA ALA A 92 5.50 -8.93 1.48
C ALA A 92 5.63 -7.53 0.87
N VAL A 93 6.72 -7.28 0.16
CA VAL A 93 6.89 -6.08 -0.66
C VAL A 93 7.04 -6.52 -2.10
N ILE A 94 6.18 -6.01 -2.98
CA ILE A 94 6.32 -6.22 -4.43
C ILE A 94 7.41 -5.26 -4.92
N GLY A 95 8.65 -5.72 -4.82
CA GLY A 95 9.83 -4.98 -5.29
C GLY A 95 9.85 -4.81 -6.81
N PRO A 96 10.74 -3.96 -7.33
CA PRO A 96 10.73 -3.57 -8.74
C PRO A 96 10.98 -4.73 -9.72
N THR A 97 11.63 -5.82 -9.29
CA THR A 97 11.82 -7.03 -10.10
C THR A 97 10.55 -7.88 -10.27
N ARG A 98 9.53 -7.64 -9.45
CA ARG A 98 8.22 -8.32 -9.46
C ARG A 98 7.09 -7.37 -9.91
N GLU A 99 7.41 -6.11 -10.20
CA GLU A 99 6.44 -5.10 -10.58
C GLU A 99 5.97 -5.28 -12.04
N THR A 100 4.94 -6.10 -12.21
CA THR A 100 4.30 -6.33 -13.52
C THR A 100 3.69 -5.05 -14.10
N LEU A 101 3.46 -5.01 -15.42
CA LEU A 101 2.79 -3.86 -16.09
C LEU A 101 1.41 -3.55 -15.50
N VAL A 102 0.67 -4.58 -15.06
CA VAL A 102 -0.60 -4.41 -14.34
C VAL A 102 -0.38 -3.62 -13.05
N ILE A 103 0.61 -4.01 -12.24
CA ILE A 103 0.93 -3.34 -10.98
C ILE A 103 1.41 -1.91 -11.21
N GLN A 104 2.19 -1.66 -12.26
CA GLN A 104 2.59 -0.30 -12.63
C GLN A 104 1.38 0.58 -13.00
N ALA A 105 0.40 0.04 -13.73
CA ALA A 105 -0.85 0.75 -14.03
C ALA A 105 -1.68 1.03 -12.76
N LEU A 106 -1.75 0.07 -11.84
CA LEU A 106 -2.40 0.25 -10.53
C LEU A 106 -1.69 1.31 -9.68
N ASN A 107 -0.35 1.35 -9.67
CA ASN A 107 0.42 2.37 -8.96
C ASN A 107 0.15 3.78 -9.52
N ARG A 108 0.02 3.92 -10.85
CA ARG A 108 -0.41 5.18 -11.46
C ARG A 108 -1.85 5.54 -11.10
N ARG A 109 -2.75 4.56 -11.00
CA ARG A 109 -4.13 4.79 -10.54
C ARG A 109 -4.18 5.27 -9.10
N VAL A 110 -3.41 4.64 -8.21
CA VAL A 110 -3.25 5.05 -6.81
C VAL A 110 -2.75 6.49 -6.76
N ALA A 111 -1.71 6.82 -7.52
CA ALA A 111 -1.15 8.17 -7.58
C ALA A 111 -2.18 9.23 -8.04
N ALA A 112 -2.99 8.90 -9.05
CA ALA A 112 -4.03 9.79 -9.57
C ALA A 112 -5.10 10.09 -8.50
N VAL A 113 -5.59 9.08 -7.78
CA VAL A 113 -6.60 9.30 -6.72
C VAL A 113 -6.03 9.97 -5.47
N SER A 114 -4.74 9.77 -5.20
CA SER A 114 -4.03 10.46 -4.12
C SER A 114 -3.48 11.82 -4.54
N ASN A 115 -3.79 12.32 -5.74
CA ASN A 115 -3.31 13.59 -6.27
C ASN A 115 -1.78 13.79 -6.11
N THR A 116 -1.02 12.75 -6.43
CA THR A 116 0.44 12.68 -6.27
C THR A 116 1.08 12.13 -7.53
N ASP A 117 2.40 12.26 -7.66
CA ASP A 117 3.18 11.60 -8.70
C ASP A 117 3.40 10.12 -8.36
N TRP A 118 3.30 9.23 -9.35
CA TRP A 118 3.49 7.79 -9.13
C TRP A 118 4.90 7.44 -8.62
N ARG A 119 5.89 8.27 -8.92
CA ARG A 119 7.28 8.15 -8.44
C ARG A 119 7.41 8.47 -6.97
N GLN A 120 6.44 9.14 -6.34
CA GLN A 120 6.44 9.39 -4.89
C GLN A 120 6.07 8.14 -4.09
N GLY A 121 5.45 7.14 -4.71
CA GLY A 121 5.02 5.94 -4.00
C GLY A 121 6.18 4.97 -3.71
N GLU A 122 6.28 4.49 -2.48
CA GLU A 122 7.07 3.30 -2.15
C GLU A 122 6.48 2.05 -2.77
N ALA A 123 7.28 1.00 -2.99
CA ALA A 123 6.81 -0.31 -3.47
C ALA A 123 5.57 -0.79 -2.69
N LEU A 124 4.61 -1.44 -3.40
CA LEU A 124 3.39 -1.92 -2.77
C LEU A 124 3.73 -2.97 -1.71
N SER A 125 3.29 -2.74 -0.47
CA SER A 125 3.38 -3.71 0.60
C SER A 125 2.07 -4.46 0.71
N VAL A 126 2.10 -5.79 0.62
CA VAL A 126 0.94 -6.66 0.80
C VAL A 126 0.99 -7.26 2.19
N LEU A 127 -0.14 -7.25 2.90
CA LEU A 127 -0.27 -7.72 4.27
C LEU A 127 -1.39 -8.76 4.35
N ARG A 128 -1.14 -9.84 5.10
CA ARG A 128 -2.10 -10.92 5.36
C ARG A 128 -2.32 -11.12 6.85
N TYR A 129 -3.57 -11.06 7.29
CA TYR A 129 -3.98 -11.25 8.69
C TYR A 129 -4.91 -12.47 8.80
N ARG A 130 -4.47 -13.46 9.56
CA ARG A 130 -5.24 -14.61 10.02
C ARG A 130 -6.02 -14.27 11.30
N PRO A 131 -6.98 -15.11 11.73
CA PRO A 131 -7.70 -14.89 12.98
C PRO A 131 -6.75 -14.65 14.17
N GLY A 132 -7.03 -13.63 14.97
CA GLY A 132 -6.22 -13.17 16.09
C GLY A 132 -5.06 -12.23 15.71
N GLN A 133 -4.62 -12.19 14.45
CA GLN A 133 -3.58 -11.26 14.02
C GLN A 133 -4.13 -9.83 13.90
N GLN A 134 -3.28 -8.85 14.21
CA GLN A 134 -3.63 -7.43 14.27
C GLN A 134 -2.41 -6.54 14.00
N PHE A 135 -2.66 -5.24 13.86
CA PHE A 135 -1.62 -4.22 13.94
C PHE A 135 -2.03 -3.21 15.00
N ARG A 136 -1.27 -3.18 16.10
CA ARG A 136 -1.48 -2.22 17.19
C ARG A 136 -1.44 -0.77 16.69
N PRO A 137 -2.07 0.15 17.43
CA PRO A 137 -2.11 1.57 17.06
C PRO A 137 -0.72 2.18 16.79
N HIS A 138 -0.54 2.75 15.61
CA HIS A 138 0.69 3.37 15.12
C HIS A 138 0.38 4.55 14.19
N ILE A 139 1.43 5.25 13.75
CA ILE A 139 1.38 6.29 12.71
C ILE A 139 2.32 5.85 11.59
N ASP A 140 1.97 6.15 10.35
CA ASP A 140 2.77 5.77 9.18
C ASP A 140 3.93 6.71 8.87
N ALA A 141 3.85 7.97 9.36
CA ALA A 141 4.95 8.92 9.29
C ALA A 141 6.22 8.35 9.94
N LEU A 142 7.36 8.63 9.32
CA LEU A 142 8.67 8.16 9.74
C LEU A 142 9.27 9.12 10.78
N PRO A 143 9.93 8.61 11.83
CA PRO A 143 10.44 9.43 12.93
C PRO A 143 11.61 10.35 12.54
N ALA A 144 12.45 9.95 11.58
CA ALA A 144 13.60 10.76 11.12
C ALA A 144 13.88 10.49 9.64
N THR A 145 13.48 11.42 8.77
CA THR A 145 13.73 11.33 7.32
C THR A 145 13.63 12.71 6.66
N HIS A 146 14.38 12.92 5.59
CA HIS A 146 14.28 14.11 4.73
C HIS A 146 13.22 13.94 3.62
N ASN A 147 12.65 12.75 3.48
CA ASN A 147 11.60 12.45 2.51
C ASN A 147 10.45 11.73 3.23
N GLN A 148 9.61 12.51 3.90
CA GLN A 148 8.55 12.01 4.77
C GLN A 148 7.47 11.25 3.98
N ARG A 149 6.87 10.23 4.58
CA ARG A 149 5.59 9.65 4.15
C ARG A 149 4.48 10.65 4.44
N ILE A 150 4.00 11.35 3.43
CA ILE A 150 2.99 12.40 3.57
C ILE A 150 1.56 11.87 3.52
N ARG A 151 1.34 10.71 2.90
CA ARG A 151 0.01 10.13 2.68
C ARG A 151 0.10 8.60 2.62
N THR A 152 -0.94 7.94 3.10
CA THR A 152 -1.10 6.49 2.99
C THR A 152 -2.34 6.16 2.18
N VAL A 153 -2.21 5.17 1.29
CA VAL A 153 -3.34 4.53 0.61
C VAL A 153 -3.40 3.07 1.03
N LEU A 154 -4.52 2.66 1.64
CA LEU A 154 -4.82 1.26 1.97
C LEU A 154 -5.86 0.74 0.98
N ILE A 155 -5.59 -0.41 0.35
CA ILE A 155 -6.47 -1.07 -0.61
C ILE A 155 -6.84 -2.45 -0.08
N TYR A 156 -8.12 -2.77 0.00
CA TYR A 156 -8.61 -4.04 0.56
C TYR A 156 -8.69 -5.08 -0.56
N LEU A 157 -7.97 -6.19 -0.42
CA LEU A 157 -7.74 -7.12 -1.53
C LEU A 157 -8.72 -8.30 -1.55
N ASN A 158 -9.55 -8.49 -0.53
CA ASN A 158 -10.53 -9.57 -0.50
C ASN A 158 -11.73 -9.25 0.40
N ASP A 159 -12.81 -10.00 0.19
CA ASP A 159 -13.94 -10.13 1.11
C ASP A 159 -13.82 -11.44 1.91
N GLY A 160 -14.84 -11.76 2.72
CA GLY A 160 -14.95 -13.06 3.39
C GLY A 160 -14.20 -13.16 4.72
N PHE A 161 -13.93 -12.03 5.37
CA PHE A 161 -13.41 -11.97 6.74
C PHE A 161 -14.34 -11.17 7.66
N SER A 162 -14.15 -11.32 8.97
CA SER A 162 -14.84 -10.53 10.01
C SER A 162 -13.83 -10.00 11.03
N GLY A 163 -14.18 -8.93 11.73
CA GLY A 163 -13.19 -8.12 12.46
C GLY A 163 -12.27 -7.40 11.47
N GLY A 164 -11.02 -7.13 11.87
CA GLY A 164 -10.03 -6.62 10.91
C GLY A 164 -10.23 -5.17 10.47
N ALA A 165 -11.06 -4.37 11.14
CA ALA A 165 -11.31 -2.99 10.74
C ALA A 165 -10.02 -2.15 10.81
N THR A 166 -9.89 -1.16 9.93
CA THR A 166 -8.92 -0.07 10.15
C THR A 166 -9.56 0.94 11.09
N TYR A 167 -8.97 1.10 12.28
CA TYR A 167 -9.51 1.92 13.35
C TYR A 167 -8.62 3.15 13.59
N PHE A 168 -9.17 4.34 13.38
CA PHE A 168 -8.52 5.61 13.71
C PHE A 168 -8.86 5.98 15.15
N VAL A 169 -7.83 6.06 16.00
CA VAL A 169 -8.00 6.15 17.46
C VAL A 169 -8.60 7.49 17.87
N HIS A 170 -8.20 8.57 17.20
CA HIS A 170 -8.54 9.94 17.60
C HIS A 170 -10.03 10.25 17.49
N ASN A 171 -10.68 9.84 16.39
CA ASN A 171 -12.10 10.10 16.13
C ASN A 171 -12.99 8.85 16.22
N ALA A 172 -12.43 7.73 16.69
CA ALA A 172 -13.09 6.44 16.78
C ALA A 172 -13.68 5.92 15.45
N LEU A 173 -13.19 6.40 14.30
CA LEU A 173 -13.65 5.96 12.98
C LEU A 173 -13.18 4.52 12.72
N ARG A 174 -14.13 3.64 12.37
CA ARG A 174 -13.86 2.27 11.93
C ARG A 174 -14.19 2.12 10.46
N VAL A 175 -13.24 1.60 9.71
CA VAL A 175 -13.39 1.33 8.28
C VAL A 175 -13.26 -0.17 8.04
N THR A 176 -14.33 -0.80 7.54
CA THR A 176 -14.32 -2.21 7.09
C THR A 176 -14.81 -2.28 5.63
N PRO A 177 -13.95 -1.98 4.65
CA PRO A 177 -14.33 -1.95 3.24
C PRO A 177 -14.44 -3.31 2.61
N ARG A 178 -15.04 -3.33 1.42
CA ARG A 178 -15.14 -4.49 0.56
C ARG A 178 -13.89 -4.63 -0.31
N MET A 179 -13.74 -5.79 -0.93
CA MET A 179 -12.72 -6.03 -1.94
C MET A 179 -12.71 -4.94 -3.01
N GLY A 180 -11.53 -4.37 -3.27
CA GLY A 180 -11.30 -3.32 -4.26
C GLY A 180 -11.47 -1.91 -3.74
N ASP A 181 -12.10 -1.71 -2.58
CA ASP A 181 -12.21 -0.40 -1.97
C ASP A 181 -10.85 0.07 -1.42
N ALA A 182 -10.70 1.38 -1.29
CA ALA A 182 -9.53 1.99 -0.72
C ALA A 182 -9.87 3.10 0.27
N ILE A 183 -8.94 3.36 1.19
CA ILE A 183 -8.93 4.59 1.98
C ILE A 183 -7.62 5.34 1.81
N ILE A 184 -7.72 6.66 1.88
CA ILE A 184 -6.59 7.59 1.82
C ILE A 184 -6.63 8.47 3.06
N PHE A 185 -5.48 8.67 3.69
CA PHE A 185 -5.32 9.65 4.76
C PHE A 185 -3.95 10.30 4.69
N ASP A 186 -3.90 11.58 5.05
CA ASP A 186 -2.66 12.34 5.16
C ASP A 186 -1.98 12.03 6.48
N ASN A 187 -0.67 11.77 6.45
CA ASN A 187 0.14 11.46 7.64
C ASN A 187 0.74 12.73 8.28
N VAL A 188 0.61 13.87 7.60
CA VAL A 188 1.19 15.15 7.99
C VAL A 188 0.13 16.24 7.93
N CYS A 189 0.30 17.24 8.80
CA CYS A 189 -0.45 18.49 8.78
C CYS A 189 -0.06 19.33 7.54
N ALA A 190 -0.81 20.39 7.27
CA ALA A 190 -0.53 21.31 6.15
C ALA A 190 0.85 21.99 6.23
N ASP A 191 1.41 22.12 7.45
CA ASP A 191 2.76 22.64 7.69
C ASP A 191 3.87 21.58 7.54
N GLY A 192 3.51 20.33 7.19
CA GLY A 192 4.43 19.21 7.02
C GLY A 192 4.82 18.49 8.32
N SER A 193 4.36 18.95 9.49
CA SER A 193 4.55 18.25 10.75
C SER A 193 3.75 16.95 10.79
N ILE A 194 4.20 15.95 11.56
CA ILE A 194 3.48 14.68 11.71
C ILE A 194 2.11 14.96 12.33
N ASP A 195 1.03 14.49 11.71
CA ASP A 195 -0.32 14.62 12.27
C ASP A 195 -0.57 13.49 13.29
N PRO A 196 -0.62 13.78 14.60
CA PRO A 196 -0.82 12.74 15.62
C PRO A 196 -2.23 12.14 15.59
N THR A 197 -3.21 12.81 14.97
CA THR A 197 -4.59 12.34 14.88
C THR A 197 -4.73 11.12 13.95
N THR A 198 -3.75 10.92 13.06
CA THR A 198 -3.67 9.80 12.09
C THR A 198 -3.37 8.45 12.72
N ARG A 199 -3.17 8.42 14.04
CA ARG A 199 -2.88 7.20 14.78
C ARG A 199 -3.99 6.17 14.55
N HIS A 200 -3.64 5.04 13.95
CA HIS A 200 -4.58 4.03 13.52
C HIS A 200 -4.08 2.61 13.78
N ALA A 201 -5.00 1.66 13.76
CA ALA A 201 -4.75 0.24 14.01
C ALA A 201 -5.45 -0.64 12.97
N GLY A 202 -4.93 -1.84 12.75
CA GLY A 202 -5.71 -2.94 12.19
C GLY A 202 -6.26 -3.76 13.34
N GLU A 203 -7.57 -3.68 13.61
CA GLU A 203 -8.22 -4.49 14.65
C GLU A 203 -8.03 -5.99 14.37
N PRO A 204 -8.13 -6.87 15.38
CA PRO A 204 -7.99 -8.30 15.19
C PRO A 204 -8.99 -8.86 14.17
N VAL A 205 -8.52 -9.71 13.26
CA VAL A 205 -9.41 -10.56 12.45
C VAL A 205 -10.02 -11.61 13.38
N THR A 206 -11.34 -11.81 13.31
CA THR A 206 -12.04 -12.80 14.14
C THR A 206 -12.39 -14.05 13.36
N ASN A 207 -12.67 -13.94 12.06
CA ASN A 207 -12.97 -15.04 11.16
C ASN A 207 -12.44 -14.77 9.75
N GLY A 208 -12.08 -15.82 9.01
CA GLY A 208 -11.51 -15.71 7.65
C GLY A 208 -10.08 -15.18 7.65
N VAL A 209 -9.61 -14.72 6.49
CA VAL A 209 -8.27 -14.13 6.31
C VAL A 209 -8.41 -12.79 5.60
N LYS A 210 -7.85 -11.73 6.16
CA LYS A 210 -7.83 -10.39 5.55
C LYS A 210 -6.53 -10.18 4.78
N TRP A 211 -6.65 -9.69 3.55
CA TRP A 211 -5.56 -9.21 2.72
C TRP A 211 -5.73 -7.72 2.45
N LEU A 212 -4.66 -6.95 2.59
CA LEU A 212 -4.62 -5.57 2.12
C LEU A 212 -3.30 -5.26 1.41
N ALA A 213 -3.33 -4.26 0.56
CA ALA A 213 -2.14 -3.59 0.06
C ALA A 213 -2.03 -2.20 0.67
N THR A 214 -0.80 -1.79 0.98
CA THR A 214 -0.45 -0.45 1.44
C THR A 214 0.50 0.17 0.43
N ARG A 215 0.18 1.40 0.01
CA ARG A 215 1.11 2.28 -0.70
C ARG A 215 1.36 3.50 0.18
N TRP A 216 2.59 3.64 0.67
CA TRP A 216 3.03 4.88 1.32
C TRP A 216 3.52 5.86 0.25
N ILE A 217 3.08 7.11 0.35
CA ILE A 217 3.45 8.18 -0.58
C ILE A 217 4.41 9.15 0.11
N ARG A 218 5.55 9.38 -0.52
CA ARG A 218 6.64 10.24 -0.05
C ARG A 218 6.44 11.70 -0.48
N ALA A 219 7.05 12.63 0.25
CA ALA A 219 7.03 14.06 -0.07
C ALA A 219 7.66 14.35 -1.45
N ARG A 220 8.70 13.60 -1.82
CA ARG A 220 9.44 13.70 -3.09
C ARG A 220 9.54 12.33 -3.77
N PRO A 221 9.85 12.27 -5.08
CA PRO A 221 10.10 11.01 -5.78
C PRO A 221 11.04 10.08 -5.01
N PHE A 222 10.71 8.78 -5.00
CA PHE A 222 11.35 7.74 -4.22
C PHE A 222 11.83 6.61 -5.13
N SER A 223 13.10 6.24 -5.02
CA SER A 223 13.66 5.14 -5.80
C SER A 223 13.41 3.81 -5.09
N VAL A 224 12.50 3.00 -5.65
CA VAL A 224 12.22 1.63 -5.17
C VAL A 224 13.40 0.67 -5.34
N TRP A 225 14.43 1.05 -6.12
CA TRP A 225 15.65 0.28 -6.31
C TRP A 225 16.69 0.53 -5.23
N ASN A 226 16.73 1.74 -4.68
CA ASN A 226 17.76 2.16 -3.73
C ASN A 226 17.32 2.04 -2.26
N GLY A 227 16.02 1.77 -2.02
CA GLY A 227 15.47 1.67 -0.68
C GLY A 227 15.33 3.03 0.02
N PRO A 228 15.03 3.05 1.33
CA PRO A 228 14.96 4.29 2.11
C PRO A 228 16.29 5.03 2.07
N GLU A 229 16.24 6.34 1.79
CA GLU A 229 17.39 7.25 1.87
C GLU A 229 18.11 7.06 3.22
N SER A 230 19.39 6.72 3.19
CA SER A 230 20.24 6.85 4.37
C SER A 230 20.66 8.31 4.53
N ALA A 231 20.87 8.78 5.75
CA ALA A 231 21.38 10.14 6.00
C ALA A 231 22.75 10.41 5.34
N ALA A 232 23.42 9.39 4.81
CA ALA A 232 24.72 9.46 4.16
C ALA A 232 24.66 9.61 2.62
N ASP A 233 23.50 9.39 1.99
CA ASP A 233 23.41 9.32 0.52
C ASP A 233 23.53 10.68 -0.18
N ASP A 234 23.38 11.80 0.56
CA ASP A 234 23.40 13.14 -0.03
C ASP A 234 24.81 13.76 -0.14
N VAL A 235 25.83 13.17 0.51
CA VAL A 235 27.21 13.64 0.38
C VAL A 235 27.79 13.36 -1.02
N ARG A 236 27.14 12.47 -1.79
CA ARG A 236 27.56 12.11 -3.16
C ARG A 236 26.83 12.89 -4.26
N SER A 237 25.74 13.62 -3.95
CA SER A 237 24.96 14.34 -4.97
C SER A 237 25.47 15.76 -5.24
N THR A 238 26.30 16.32 -4.36
CA THR A 238 26.86 17.68 -4.49
C THR A 238 28.22 17.74 -5.22
N ILE A 239 28.72 16.62 -5.73
CA ILE A 239 29.95 16.54 -6.51
C ILE A 239 29.65 15.86 -7.86
N SER A 240 28.95 16.57 -8.74
CA SER A 240 28.93 16.30 -10.19
C SER A 240 28.60 17.57 -10.95
#